data_AF-A0A6M0STU4-F1
#
_entry.id   AF-A0A6M0STU4-F1
#
_cell.length_a   1.000
_cell.length_b   1.000
_cell.length_c   1.000
_cell.angle_alpha   90.00
_cell.angle_beta   90.00
_cell.angle_gamma   90.00
#
_symmetry.space_group_name_H-M   'P 1'
#
loop_
_entity.id
_entity.type
_entity.pdbx_description
1 polymer ?
#
loop_
_entity_poly.entity_id
_entity_poly.type
_entity_poly.pdbx_seq_one_letter_code
_entity_poly.pdbx_strand_id
1 'polypeptide(L)'
;MDNYNDFLIDKEHELTSINPIDINGNYIEEIIREYLIYSCSNTIGATFEKFFLERLFDEKLLITLFKILLDKSENYSNDARYGAAFFISKFHERILKKYKDKLIYVQNYDI
;
A
#
# COMPACT_ATOMS: atom_id res chain seq x y z
N MET A 1 -0.60 27.61 3.15
CA MET A 1 0.12 26.34 3.37
C MET A 1 -0.37 25.65 4.63
N ASP A 2 -0.68 26.39 5.70
CA ASP A 2 -1.17 25.86 6.98
C ASP A 2 -2.37 24.89 6.83
N ASN A 3 -3.39 25.27 6.06
CA ASN A 3 -4.60 24.44 5.85
C ASN A 3 -4.32 23.05 5.23
N TYR A 4 -3.30 22.91 4.36
CA TYR A 4 -3.01 21.60 3.75
C TYR A 4 -2.28 20.66 4.70
N ASN A 5 -1.36 21.18 5.52
CA ASN A 5 -0.68 20.35 6.51
C ASN A 5 -1.64 19.95 7.63
N ASP A 6 -2.53 20.86 8.06
CA ASP A 6 -3.58 20.54 9.03
C ASP A 6 -4.50 19.45 8.49
N PHE A 7 -4.91 19.54 7.22
CA PHE A 7 -5.67 18.47 6.54
C PHE A 7 -4.94 17.13 6.55
N LEU A 8 -3.63 17.11 6.27
CA LEU A 8 -2.85 15.87 6.27
C LEU A 8 -2.77 15.24 7.68
N ILE A 9 -2.62 16.06 8.71
CA ILE A 9 -2.61 15.60 10.11
C ILE A 9 -3.98 15.03 10.49
N ASP A 10 -5.07 15.73 10.14
CA ASP A 10 -6.43 15.22 10.36
C ASP A 10 -6.65 13.89 9.63
N LYS A 11 -6.14 13.76 8.40
CA LYS A 11 -6.22 12.53 7.61
C LYS A 11 -5.41 11.40 8.22
N GLU A 12 -4.23 11.69 8.76
CA GLU A 12 -3.44 10.71 9.51
C GLU A 12 -4.20 10.20 10.73
N HIS A 13 -4.81 11.10 11.51
CA HIS A 13 -5.62 10.72 12.67
C HIS A 13 -6.83 9.87 12.27
N GLU A 14 -7.55 10.24 11.21
CA GLU A 14 -8.66 9.45 10.67
C GLU A 14 -8.18 8.04 10.30
N LEU A 15 -7.16 7.94 9.44
CA LEU A 15 -6.70 6.67 8.91
C LEU A 15 -6.10 5.75 9.98
N THR A 16 -5.32 6.30 10.92
CA THR A 16 -4.72 5.52 12.01
C THR A 16 -5.74 5.04 13.05
N SER A 17 -6.94 5.65 13.09
CA SER A 17 -8.04 5.20 13.95
C SER A 17 -8.79 3.98 13.39
N ILE A 18 -8.61 3.65 12.11
CA ILE A 18 -9.30 2.55 11.44
C ILE A 18 -8.43 1.29 11.52
N ASN A 19 -9.04 0.13 11.79
CA ASN A 19 -8.36 -1.15 11.64
C ASN A 19 -8.26 -1.50 10.13
N PRO A 20 -7.06 -1.60 9.54
CA PRO A 20 -6.90 -1.88 8.11
C PRO A 20 -7.19 -3.36 7.76
N ILE A 21 -7.54 -4.18 8.75
CA ILE A 21 -7.77 -5.62 8.61
C ILE A 21 -9.23 -5.94 8.99
N ASP A 22 -9.93 -6.64 8.09
CA ASP A 22 -11.30 -7.08 8.31
C ASP A 22 -11.40 -8.23 9.33
N ILE A 23 -12.63 -8.63 9.66
CA ILE A 23 -12.92 -9.72 10.61
C ILE A 23 -12.36 -11.09 10.18
N ASN A 24 -12.02 -11.26 8.90
CA ASN A 24 -11.44 -12.49 8.34
C ASN A 24 -9.90 -12.42 8.29
N GLY A 25 -9.32 -11.35 8.81
CA GLY A 25 -7.89 -11.12 8.78
C GLY A 25 -7.36 -10.73 7.40
N ASN A 26 -8.18 -10.18 6.50
CA ASN A 26 -7.77 -9.67 5.20
C ASN A 26 -7.60 -8.16 5.24
N TYR A 27 -6.67 -7.63 4.47
CA TYR A 27 -6.52 -6.19 4.34
C TYR A 27 -7.66 -5.57 3.54
N ILE A 28 -8.20 -4.47 4.05
CA ILE A 28 -9.23 -3.68 3.39
C ILE A 28 -8.54 -2.83 2.31
N GLU A 29 -8.80 -3.14 1.03
CA GLU A 29 -8.08 -2.54 -0.11
C GLU A 29 -8.12 -1.01 -0.13
N GLU A 30 -9.29 -0.43 0.13
CA GLU A 30 -9.49 1.03 0.12
C GLU A 30 -8.56 1.73 1.11
N ILE A 31 -8.43 1.18 2.32
CA ILE A 31 -7.55 1.71 3.37
C ILE A 31 -6.09 1.55 2.95
N ILE A 32 -5.72 0.41 2.39
CA ILE A 32 -4.34 0.18 1.93
C ILE A 32 -3.98 1.15 0.80
N ARG A 33 -4.90 1.49 -0.10
CA ARG A 33 -4.66 2.48 -1.15
C ARG A 33 -4.37 3.85 -0.56
N GLU A 34 -5.14 4.30 0.42
CA GLU A 34 -4.88 5.55 1.12
C GLU A 34 -3.51 5.54 1.80
N TYR A 35 -3.16 4.44 2.47
CA TYR A 35 -1.84 4.31 3.09
C TYR A 35 -0.71 4.40 2.06
N LEU A 36 -0.87 3.78 0.88
CA LEU A 36 0.09 3.86 -0.22
C LEU A 36 0.23 5.29 -0.74
N ILE A 37 -0.89 5.99 -0.98
CA ILE A 37 -0.91 7.38 -1.46
C ILE A 37 -0.19 8.28 -0.46
N TYR A 38 -0.52 8.18 0.83
CA TYR A 38 0.06 9.06 1.84
C TYR A 38 1.47 8.65 2.28
N SER A 39 1.93 7.43 2.00
CA SER A 39 3.31 7.00 2.30
C SER A 39 4.38 7.87 1.60
N CYS A 40 4.02 8.51 0.48
CA CYS A 40 4.90 9.43 -0.24
C CYS A 40 4.86 10.86 0.31
N SER A 41 4.03 11.15 1.32
CA SER A 41 3.92 12.50 1.91
C SER A 41 5.11 12.82 2.81
N ASN A 42 5.69 14.01 2.65
CA ASN A 42 6.75 14.50 3.55
C ASN A 42 6.26 14.78 4.98
N THR A 43 4.95 14.97 5.18
CA THR A 43 4.37 15.35 6.47
C THR A 43 4.00 14.12 7.30
N ILE A 44 3.26 13.17 6.70
CA ILE A 44 2.68 12.02 7.39
C ILE A 44 3.16 10.67 6.84
N GLY A 45 3.99 10.68 5.80
CA GLY A 45 4.35 9.47 5.07
C GLY A 45 5.13 8.45 5.89
N ALA A 46 5.96 8.90 6.84
CA ALA A 46 6.71 8.02 7.72
C ALA A 46 5.80 7.05 8.52
N THR A 47 4.60 7.50 8.92
CA THR A 47 3.63 6.67 9.64
C THR A 47 3.12 5.52 8.78
N PHE A 48 2.75 5.82 7.53
CA PHE A 48 2.23 4.81 6.61
C PHE A 48 3.34 3.94 6.03
N GLU A 49 4.52 4.49 5.77
CA GLU A 49 5.69 3.70 5.36
C GLU A 49 6.05 2.66 6.43
N LYS A 50 6.09 3.07 7.70
CA LYS A 50 6.35 2.18 8.83
C LYS A 50 5.37 1.00 8.87
N PHE A 51 4.07 1.24 8.60
CA PHE A 51 3.07 0.18 8.54
C PHE A 51 3.48 -0.95 7.56
N PHE A 52 3.96 -0.61 6.36
CA PHE A 52 4.38 -1.60 5.36
C PHE A 52 5.71 -2.26 5.74
N LEU A 53 6.70 -1.49 6.20
CA LEU A 53 8.02 -2.00 6.55
C LEU A 53 7.99 -2.99 7.73
N GLU A 54 7.04 -2.84 8.65
CA GLU A 54 6.84 -3.80 9.74
C GLU A 54 6.16 -5.12 9.29
N ARG A 55 5.62 -5.16 8.06
CA ARG A 55 4.79 -6.26 7.54
C ARG A 55 5.36 -6.92 6.29
N LEU A 56 6.67 -6.81 6.07
CA LEU A 56 7.37 -7.39 4.91
C LEU A 56 7.38 -8.93 4.86
N PHE A 57 6.87 -9.57 5.91
CA PHE A 57 6.64 -11.02 6.00
C PHE A 57 5.16 -11.43 5.88
N ASP A 58 4.24 -10.49 5.69
CA ASP A 58 2.81 -10.76 5.63
C ASP A 58 2.34 -11.08 4.20
N GLU A 59 2.08 -12.35 3.91
CA GLU A 59 1.62 -12.78 2.59
C GLU A 59 0.27 -12.19 2.18
N LYS A 60 -0.64 -11.94 3.14
CA LYS A 60 -1.93 -11.35 2.82
C LYS A 60 -1.78 -9.89 2.40
N LEU A 61 -0.84 -9.17 3.01
CA LEU A 61 -0.51 -7.81 2.58
C LEU A 61 0.07 -7.83 1.16
N LEU A 62 1.03 -8.72 0.89
CA LEU A 62 1.61 -8.87 -0.45
C LEU A 62 0.56 -9.17 -1.52
N ILE A 63 -0.38 -10.09 -1.25
CA ILE A 63 -1.48 -10.40 -2.16
C ILE A 63 -2.33 -9.17 -2.45
N THR A 64 -2.62 -8.37 -1.42
CA THR A 64 -3.40 -7.13 -1.53
C THR A 64 -2.66 -6.09 -2.38
N LEU A 65 -1.36 -5.91 -2.16
CA LEU A 65 -0.54 -5.01 -2.97
C LEU A 65 -0.52 -5.43 -4.45
N PHE A 66 -0.45 -6.72 -4.75
CA PHE A 66 -0.55 -7.18 -6.14
C PHE A 66 -1.89 -6.85 -6.79
N LYS A 67 -3.01 -6.95 -6.03
CA LYS A 67 -4.33 -6.58 -6.56
C LYS A 67 -4.38 -5.09 -6.87
N ILE A 68 -3.88 -4.26 -5.95
CA ILE A 68 -3.83 -2.80 -6.12
C ILE A 68 -2.97 -2.43 -7.34
N LEU A 69 -1.76 -2.99 -7.46
CA LEU A 69 -0.86 -2.70 -8.59
C LEU A 69 -1.49 -3.02 -9.94
N LEU A 70 -2.20 -4.15 -10.01
CA LEU A 70 -2.84 -4.66 -11.23
C LEU A 70 -4.25 -4.10 -11.47
N ASP A 71 -4.75 -3.24 -10.59
CA ASP A 71 -6.07 -2.63 -10.77
C ASP A 71 -6.03 -1.63 -11.93
N LYS A 72 -6.94 -1.83 -12.89
CA LYS A 72 -7.13 -0.98 -14.09
C LYS A 72 -8.29 -0.01 -13.95
N SER A 73 -8.98 0.01 -12.82
CA SER A 73 -10.11 0.91 -12.63
C SER A 73 -9.66 2.36 -12.65
N GLU A 74 -10.42 3.22 -13.33
CA GLU A 74 -10.19 4.67 -13.35
C GLU A 74 -10.54 5.32 -11.99
N ASN A 75 -11.09 4.54 -11.06
CA ASN A 75 -11.58 5.02 -9.76
C ASN A 75 -10.46 5.29 -8.74
N TYR A 76 -9.23 4.84 -9.01
CA TYR A 76 -8.12 4.96 -8.05
C TYR A 76 -6.87 5.57 -8.69
N SER A 77 -6.08 6.30 -7.89
CA SER A 77 -4.89 6.99 -8.38
C SER A 77 -3.77 6.02 -8.76
N ASN A 78 -2.98 6.41 -9.77
CA ASN A 78 -1.74 5.70 -10.11
C ASN A 78 -0.72 5.74 -8.96
N ASP A 79 -0.80 6.70 -8.05
CA ASP A 79 0.09 6.79 -6.88
C ASP A 79 -0.02 5.53 -6.01
N ALA A 80 -1.23 5.00 -5.82
CA ALA A 80 -1.41 3.74 -5.09
C ALA A 80 -0.73 2.56 -5.83
N ARG A 81 -0.78 2.52 -7.16
CA ARG A 81 -0.15 1.45 -7.98
C ARG A 81 1.37 1.53 -7.91
N TYR A 82 1.93 2.74 -8.01
CA TYR A 82 3.38 2.97 -7.87
C TYR A 82 3.86 2.66 -6.44
N GLY A 83 3.11 3.10 -5.43
CA GLY A 83 3.38 2.74 -4.03
C GLY A 83 3.38 1.23 -3.82
N ALA A 84 2.39 0.52 -4.38
CA ALA A 84 2.32 -0.94 -4.28
C ALA A 84 3.56 -1.60 -4.91
N ALA A 85 3.97 -1.17 -6.11
CA ALA A 85 5.18 -1.66 -6.75
C ALA A 85 6.44 -1.42 -5.89
N PHE A 86 6.56 -0.23 -5.31
CA PHE A 86 7.65 0.10 -4.40
C PHE A 86 7.69 -0.84 -3.19
N PHE A 87 6.58 -1.01 -2.46
CA PHE A 87 6.57 -1.85 -1.26
C PHE A 87 6.69 -3.34 -1.58
N ILE A 88 6.11 -3.84 -2.68
CA ILE A 88 6.31 -5.23 -3.12
C ILE A 88 7.82 -5.53 -3.25
N SER A 89 8.60 -4.60 -3.81
CA SER A 89 10.06 -4.78 -3.95
C SER A 89 10.81 -4.91 -2.63
N LYS A 90 10.21 -4.50 -1.51
CA LYS A 90 10.79 -4.57 -0.16
C LYS A 90 10.46 -5.86 0.58
N PHE A 91 9.48 -6.63 0.12
CA PHE A 91 9.09 -7.87 0.81
C PHE A 91 10.24 -8.87 0.89
N HIS A 92 10.22 -9.69 1.93
CA HIS A 92 11.28 -10.65 2.15
C HIS A 92 11.37 -11.65 0.98
N GLU A 93 12.59 -11.92 0.51
CA GLU A 93 12.86 -12.75 -0.68
C GLU A 93 12.18 -14.12 -0.60
N ARG A 94 12.15 -14.73 0.59
CA ARG A 94 11.47 -16.02 0.84
C ARG A 94 10.00 -16.01 0.42
N ILE A 95 9.29 -14.91 0.65
CA ILE A 95 7.88 -14.77 0.25
C ILE A 95 7.80 -14.46 -1.23
N LEU A 96 8.60 -13.52 -1.72
CA LEU A 96 8.63 -13.16 -3.14
C LEU A 96 8.85 -14.37 -4.06
N LYS A 97 9.76 -15.28 -3.68
CA LYS A 97 10.01 -16.54 -4.40
C LYS A 97 8.76 -17.41 -4.57
N LYS A 98 7.81 -17.39 -3.64
CA LYS A 98 6.53 -18.11 -3.74
C LYS A 98 5.61 -17.53 -4.82
N TYR A 99 5.76 -16.24 -5.12
CA TYR A 99 4.95 -15.49 -6.09
C TYR A 99 5.74 -15.16 -7.36
N LYS A 100 6.80 -15.93 -7.67
CA LYS A 100 7.70 -15.69 -8.83
C LYS A 100 6.94 -15.42 -10.12
N ASP A 101 5.98 -16.26 -10.48
CA ASP A 101 5.25 -16.11 -11.75
C ASP A 101 4.40 -14.85 -11.77
N LYS A 102 3.82 -14.48 -10.61
CA LYS A 102 3.07 -13.23 -10.46
C LYS A 102 3.98 -12.02 -10.55
N LEU A 103 5.20 -12.09 -9.98
CA LEU A 103 6.23 -11.05 -10.11
C LEU A 103 6.67 -10.85 -11.56
N ILE A 104 6.88 -11.95 -12.30
CA ILE A 104 7.20 -11.87 -13.74
C ILE A 104 6.04 -11.21 -14.49
N TYR A 105 4.80 -11.55 -14.15
CA TYR A 105 3.63 -10.92 -14.75
C TYR A 105 3.58 -9.41 -14.46
N VAL A 106 3.72 -8.97 -13.21
CA VAL A 106 3.69 -7.53 -12.90
C VAL A 106 4.87 -6.74 -13.47
N GLN A 107 6.04 -7.35 -13.66
CA GLN A 107 7.17 -6.68 -14.30
C GLN A 107 6.94 -6.38 -15.79
N ASN A 108 6.16 -7.21 -16.47
CA ASN A 108 5.80 -7.00 -17.88
C ASN A 108 4.48 -6.23 -18.04
N TYR A 109 3.94 -5.72 -16.93
CA TYR A 109 2.67 -5.04 -16.92
C TYR A 109 2.88 -3.54 -17.07
N ASP A 110 2.36 -2.96 -18.15
CA ASP A 110 2.39 -1.51 -18.36
C ASP A 110 1.44 -0.83 -17.38
N ILE A 111 2.00 0.06 -16.55
CA ILE A 111 1.26 0.83 -15.56
C ILE A 111 0.66 2.09 -16.16
#